data_AF-A0A0K6HXY9-F1
#
_entry.id   AF-A0A0K6HXY9-F1
#
_cell.length_a   1.000
_cell.length_b   1.000
_cell.length_c   1.000
_cell.angle_alpha   90.00
_cell.angle_beta   90.00
_cell.angle_gamma   90.00
#
_symmetry.space_group_name_H-M   'P 1'
#
loop_
_entity.id
_entity.type
_entity.pdbx_description
1 polymer ?
#
loop_
_entity_poly.entity_id
_entity_poly.type
_entity_poly.pdbx_seq_one_letter_code
_entity_poly.pdbx_strand_id
1 'polypeptide(L)'
;MRYSSQVKPISYLKANAAEVLARLTEGREPLVITQNGEAKAVIQDVASYEETQETLALLKILALGNAEVEAGKVKPAGEVVARLRAKQAAN
;
A
#
# COMPACT_ATOMS: atom_id res chain seq x y z
N MET A 1 14.60 -3.86 -5.72
CA MET A 1 15.12 -2.73 -4.93
C MET A 1 16.35 -3.21 -4.15
N ARG A 2 17.52 -2.57 -4.31
CA ARG A 2 18.69 -2.88 -3.48
C ARG A 2 18.72 -1.91 -2.30
N TYR A 3 18.28 -2.36 -1.14
CA TYR A 3 18.29 -1.58 0.11
C TYR A 3 19.68 -1.39 0.73
N SER A 4 20.77 -1.79 0.05
CA SER A 4 22.10 -1.79 0.65
C SER A 4 22.58 -0.41 1.10
N SER A 5 22.11 0.68 0.46
CA SER A 5 22.37 2.07 0.88
C SER A 5 21.39 2.60 1.93
N GLN A 6 20.25 1.92 2.10
CA GLN A 6 19.11 2.32 2.92
C GLN A 6 19.04 1.54 4.25
N VAL A 7 20.11 0.85 4.62
CA VAL A 7 20.22 0.15 5.90
C VAL A 7 21.06 1.01 6.83
N LYS A 8 20.49 1.40 7.97
CA LYS A 8 21.17 2.21 9.00
C LYS A 8 20.93 1.63 10.40
N PRO A 9 21.93 1.68 11.30
CA PRO A 9 21.73 1.26 12.68
C PRO A 9 20.80 2.23 13.42
N ILE A 10 20.11 1.74 14.45
CA ILE A 10 19.23 2.54 15.29
C ILE A 10 19.93 3.77 15.91
N SER A 11 21.25 3.69 16.15
CA SER A 11 22.05 4.82 16.63
C SER A 11 22.11 5.97 15.63
N TYR A 12 22.15 5.68 14.32
CA TYR A 12 22.14 6.69 13.26
C TYR A 12 20.82 7.46 13.24
N LEU A 13 19.69 6.75 13.37
CA LEU A 13 18.37 7.38 13.47
C LEU A 13 18.27 8.30 14.68
N LYS A 14 18.75 7.85 15.86
CA LYS A 14 18.74 8.66 17.09
C LYS A 14 19.53 9.96 16.95
N ALA A 15 20.67 9.91 16.24
CA ALA A 15 21.53 11.07 16.04
C ALA A 15 21.04 12.01 14.93
N ASN A 16 20.31 11.52 13.92
CA ASN A 16 20.01 12.27 12.69
C ASN A 16 18.50 12.26 12.34
N ALA A 17 17.62 12.24 13.34
CA ALA A 17 16.17 12.05 13.11
C ALA A 17 15.56 13.07 12.12
N ALA A 18 15.89 14.35 12.26
CA ALA A 18 15.36 15.41 11.38
C ALA A 18 15.81 15.22 9.92
N GLU A 19 17.09 14.90 9.70
CA GLU A 19 17.63 14.62 8.36
C GLU A 19 16.99 13.37 7.75
N VAL A 20 16.82 12.31 8.54
CA VAL A 20 16.14 11.09 8.10
C VAL A 20 14.72 11.41 7.65
N LEU A 21 13.95 12.16 8.43
CA LEU A 21 12.57 12.53 8.06
C LEU A 21 12.50 13.38 6.78
N ALA A 22 13.42 14.33 6.60
CA ALA A 22 13.50 15.12 5.37
C ALA A 22 13.75 14.23 4.15
N ARG A 23 14.75 13.33 4.24
CA ARG A 23 15.09 12.40 3.15
C ARG A 23 13.96 11.42 2.82
N LEU A 24 13.27 10.89 3.82
CA LEU A 24 12.11 10.00 3.61
C LEU A 24 11.01 10.71 2.83
N THR A 25 10.75 11.98 3.14
CA THR A 25 9.67 12.76 2.52
C THR A 25 10.04 13.21 1.10
N GLU A 26 11.28 13.67 0.88
CA GLU A 26 11.76 14.15 -0.42
C GLU A 26 12.04 12.99 -1.40
N GLY A 27 12.66 11.93 -0.91
CA GLY A 27 13.08 10.79 -1.73
C GLY A 27 12.02 9.70 -1.88
N ARG A 28 10.98 9.70 -1.02
CA ARG A 28 9.96 8.62 -0.93
C ARG A 28 10.58 7.22 -0.89
N GLU A 29 11.66 7.12 -0.15
CA GLU A 29 12.56 5.98 -0.18
C GLU A 29 12.65 5.41 1.25
N PRO A 30 12.18 4.18 1.51
CA PRO A 30 12.07 3.66 2.87
C PRO A 30 13.42 3.21 3.44
N LEU A 31 13.64 3.51 4.72
CA LEU A 31 14.87 3.20 5.45
C LEU A 31 14.70 1.94 6.32
N VAL A 32 15.61 0.97 6.17
CA VAL A 32 15.69 -0.21 7.04
C VAL A 32 16.56 0.09 8.25
N ILE A 33 16.01 -0.13 9.44
CA ILE A 33 16.71 0.08 10.71
C ILE A 33 17.24 -1.23 11.26
N THR A 34 18.52 -1.26 11.62
CA THR A 34 19.16 -2.39 12.29
C THR A 34 19.43 -2.16 13.77
N GLN A 35 19.41 -3.23 14.55
CA GLN A 35 19.89 -3.27 15.92
C GLN A 35 20.80 -4.48 16.07
N ASN A 36 22.02 -4.26 16.58
CA ASN A 36 23.06 -5.30 16.69
C ASN A 36 23.36 -6.01 15.34
N GLY A 37 23.27 -5.26 14.23
CA GLY A 37 23.52 -5.79 12.88
C GLY A 37 22.30 -6.45 12.21
N GLU A 38 21.21 -6.68 12.93
CA GLU A 38 20.01 -7.32 12.40
C GLU A 38 18.93 -6.30 12.03
N ALA A 39 18.27 -6.48 10.88
CA ALA A 39 17.12 -5.65 10.51
C ALA A 39 15.95 -5.88 11.47
N LYS A 40 15.39 -4.79 12.02
CA LYS A 40 14.30 -4.83 13.00
C LYS A 40 13.07 -4.01 12.61
N ALA A 41 13.25 -2.94 11.83
CA ALA A 41 12.16 -2.06 11.44
C ALA A 41 12.41 -1.44 10.06
N VAL A 42 11.34 -0.92 9.47
CA VAL A 42 11.37 -0.07 8.28
C VAL A 42 10.67 1.23 8.63
N ILE A 43 11.26 2.36 8.25
CA ILE A 43 10.67 3.70 8.38
C ILE A 43 10.44 4.23 6.97
N GLN A 44 9.26 4.79 6.74
CA GLN A 44 8.86 5.40 5.48
C GLN A 44 7.97 6.61 5.78
N ASP A 45 7.79 7.50 4.80
CA ASP A 45 6.82 8.58 4.92
C ASP A 45 5.38 8.06 4.86
N VAL A 46 4.45 8.84 5.41
CA VAL A 46 3.04 8.43 5.55
C VAL A 46 2.36 8.28 4.18
N ALA A 47 2.66 9.15 3.22
CA ALA A 47 2.02 9.10 1.90
C ALA A 47 2.42 7.82 1.15
N SER A 48 3.70 7.44 1.16
CA SER A 48 4.16 6.18 0.57
C SER A 48 3.57 4.94 1.27
N TYR A 49 3.40 5.00 2.59
CA TYR A 49 2.73 3.93 3.34
C TYR A 49 1.26 3.77 2.92
N GLU A 50 0.52 4.88 2.86
CA GLU A 50 -0.89 4.90 2.45
C GLU A 50 -1.07 4.41 1.01
N GLU A 51 -0.26 4.90 0.07
CA GLU A 51 -0.27 4.46 -1.33
C GLU A 51 -0.01 2.95 -1.46
N THR A 52 0.90 2.41 -0.64
CA THR A 52 1.13 0.96 -0.56
C THR A 52 -0.09 0.21 -0.03
N GLN A 53 -0.75 0.72 1.02
CA GLN A 53 -1.97 0.11 1.56
C GLN A 53 -3.12 0.11 0.53
N GLU A 54 -3.32 1.22 -0.16
CA GLU A 54 -4.34 1.35 -1.23
C GLU A 54 -4.06 0.38 -2.38
N THR A 55 -2.79 0.26 -2.79
CA THR A 55 -2.38 -0.68 -3.83
C THR A 55 -2.67 -2.12 -3.41
N LEU A 56 -2.33 -2.51 -2.18
CA LEU A 56 -2.62 -3.85 -1.67
C LEU A 56 -4.13 -4.12 -1.58
N ALA A 57 -4.92 -3.12 -1.18
CA ALA A 57 -6.38 -3.22 -1.15
C ALA A 57 -6.96 -3.44 -2.56
N LEU A 58 -6.49 -2.67 -3.56
CA LEU A 58 -6.91 -2.84 -4.95
C LEU A 58 -6.53 -4.23 -5.48
N LEU A 59 -5.29 -4.68 -5.25
CA LEU A 59 -4.84 -6.01 -5.66
C LEU A 59 -5.69 -7.11 -5.01
N LYS A 60 -6.09 -6.93 -3.75
CA LYS A 60 -6.99 -7.88 -3.08
C LYS A 60 -8.38 -7.90 -3.71
N ILE A 61 -8.96 -6.73 -4.03
CA ILE A 61 -10.25 -6.62 -4.71
C ILE A 61 -10.20 -7.33 -6.06
N LEU A 62 -9.15 -7.10 -6.85
CA LEU A 62 -8.96 -7.74 -8.15
C LEU A 62 -8.82 -9.26 -8.03
N ALA A 63 -8.01 -9.73 -7.07
CA ALA A 63 -7.85 -11.17 -6.85
C ALA A 63 -9.17 -11.85 -6.46
N LEU A 64 -9.97 -11.22 -5.59
CA LEU A 64 -11.30 -11.71 -5.23
C LEU A 64 -12.25 -11.71 -6.42
N GLY A 65 -12.29 -10.61 -7.20
CA GLY A 65 -13.12 -10.50 -8.40
C GLY A 65 -12.77 -11.56 -9.45
N ASN A 66 -11.48 -11.83 -9.68
CA ASN A 66 -11.05 -12.89 -10.58
C ASN A 66 -11.52 -14.27 -10.11
N ALA A 67 -11.40 -14.57 -8.81
CA ALA A 67 -11.90 -15.82 -8.25
C ALA A 67 -13.43 -15.97 -8.37
N GLU A 68 -14.19 -14.87 -8.24
CA GLU A 68 -15.64 -14.87 -8.47
C GLU A 68 -16.01 -15.13 -9.94
N VAL A 69 -15.25 -14.55 -10.88
CA VAL A 69 -15.42 -14.80 -12.32
C VAL A 69 -15.15 -16.27 -12.65
N GLU A 70 -14.04 -16.83 -12.17
CA GLU A 70 -13.72 -18.26 -12.36
C GLU A 70 -14.78 -19.19 -11.76
N ALA A 71 -15.37 -18.80 -10.63
CA ALA A 71 -16.46 -19.54 -9.99
C ALA A 71 -17.85 -19.30 -10.63
N GLY A 72 -17.94 -18.51 -11.71
CA GLY A 72 -19.20 -18.18 -12.39
C GLY A 72 -20.14 -17.28 -11.57
N LYS A 73 -19.65 -16.63 -10.50
CA LYS A 73 -20.43 -15.72 -9.63
C LYS A 73 -20.58 -14.33 -10.25
N VAL A 74 -21.03 -14.29 -11.49
CA VAL A 74 -21.16 -13.07 -12.29
C VAL A 74 -22.63 -12.73 -12.55
N LYS A 75 -22.88 -11.46 -12.92
CA LYS A 75 -24.20 -11.02 -13.40
C LYS A 75 -24.05 -10.32 -14.75
N PRO A 76 -24.97 -10.54 -15.71
CA PRO A 76 -24.97 -9.78 -16.95
C PRO A 76 -25.06 -8.27 -16.68
N ALA A 77 -24.22 -7.49 -17.37
CA ALA A 77 -24.14 -6.04 -17.17
C ALA A 77 -25.50 -5.35 -17.40
N GLY A 78 -26.27 -5.80 -18.38
CA GLY A 78 -27.60 -5.26 -18.69
C GLY A 78 -28.59 -5.38 -17.51
N GLU A 79 -28.59 -6.52 -16.83
CA GLU A 79 -29.44 -6.74 -15.65
C GLU A 79 -29.05 -5.83 -14.48
N VAL A 80 -27.75 -5.64 -14.26
CA VAL A 80 -27.23 -4.77 -13.21
C VAL A 80 -27.61 -3.31 -13.49
N VAL A 81 -27.43 -2.83 -14.72
CA VAL A 81 -27.77 -1.45 -15.12
C VAL A 81 -29.28 -1.20 -14.98
N ALA A 82 -30.12 -2.12 -15.45
CA ALA A 82 -31.57 -2.00 -15.33
C ALA A 82 -32.01 -1.91 -13.85
N ARG A 83 -31.45 -2.78 -13.00
CA ARG A 83 -31.71 -2.77 -11.55
C ARG A 83 -31.31 -1.45 -10.88
N LEU A 84 -30.14 -0.90 -11.23
CA LEU A 84 -29.66 0.36 -10.64
C LEU A 84 -30.54 1.56 -11.04
N ARG A 85 -30.98 1.62 -12.31
CA ARG A 85 -31.90 2.66 -12.79
C ARG A 85 -33.25 2.60 -12.09
N ALA A 86 -33.80 1.40 -11.92
CA ALA A 86 -35.07 1.21 -11.20
C ALA A 86 -34.96 1.70 -9.75
N LYS A 87 -33.83 1.46 -9.07
CA LYS A 87 -33.60 1.93 -7.70
C LYS A 87 -33.49 3.46 -7.61
N GLN A 88 -32.88 4.11 -8.60
CA GLN A 88 -32.80 5.57 -8.65
C GLN A 88 -34.15 6.23 -8.88
N ALA A 89 -35.02 5.62 -9.70
CA ALA A 89 -36.36 6.15 -9.97
C ALA A 89 -37.36 5.95 -8.80
N ALA A 90 -37.02 5.10 -7.83
CA ALA A 90 -37.84 4.80 -6.66
C ALA A 90 -37.45 5.63 -5.41
N ASN A 91 -36.40 6.44 -5.51
CA ASN A 91 -35.93 7.39 -4.49
C ASN A 91 -36.28 8.82 -4.93
#